data_AF-A0A7X7PLY5-F1
#
_entry.id   AF-A0A7X7PLY5-F1
#
_cell.length_a   1.000
_cell.length_b   1.000
_cell.length_c   1.000
_cell.angle_alpha   90.00
_cell.angle_beta   90.00
_cell.angle_gamma   90.00
#
_symmetry.space_group_name_H-M   'P 1'
#
loop_
_entity.id
_entity.type
_entity.pdbx_description
1 polymer ?
#
loop_
_entity_poly.entity_id
_entity_poly.type
_entity_poly.pdbx_seq_one_letter_code
_entity_poly.pdbx_strand_id
1 'polypeptide(L)'
;MSVFRQSPRLGLSTRTCHYCSAPAEPGTRTCSKHAGEAGRLAADPRRAGYRDPAYHRARRAAIRRSGGRCEACGKQLQHQADGRLICQAHHIDGDPRNNSPSNLLICCPGCHSGSRRPS
;
A
#
# COMPACT_ATOMS: atom_id res chain seq x y z
N MET A 1 -30.82 2.84 -49.72
CA MET A 1 -30.58 1.90 -48.60
C MET A 1 -29.35 2.38 -47.83
N SER A 2 -29.56 3.11 -46.74
CA SER A 2 -28.47 3.75 -45.99
C SER A 2 -27.78 2.71 -45.10
N VAL A 3 -26.61 2.25 -45.52
CA VAL A 3 -25.77 1.34 -44.75
C VAL A 3 -25.07 2.16 -43.66
N PHE A 4 -25.78 2.41 -42.55
CA PHE A 4 -25.16 2.91 -41.33
C PHE A 4 -24.23 1.82 -40.81
N ARG A 5 -22.95 1.86 -41.21
CA ARG A 5 -21.89 1.13 -40.55
C ARG A 5 -21.81 1.64 -39.12
N GLN A 6 -22.34 0.88 -38.18
CA GLN A 6 -22.10 1.12 -36.77
C GLN A 6 -20.59 0.99 -36.55
N SER A 7 -19.90 2.10 -36.35
CA SER A 7 -18.52 2.09 -35.88
C SER A 7 -18.49 1.31 -34.56
N PRO A 8 -17.62 0.30 -34.40
CA PRO A 8 -17.52 -0.41 -33.14
C PRO A 8 -17.13 0.62 -32.08
N ARG A 9 -17.94 0.72 -31.02
CA ARG A 9 -17.62 1.53 -29.86
C ARG A 9 -16.27 1.03 -29.35
N LEU A 10 -15.22 1.85 -29.51
CA LEU A 10 -13.91 1.63 -28.89
C LEU A 10 -14.11 1.70 -27.37
N GLY A 11 -14.54 0.58 -26.80
CA GLY A 11 -14.63 0.39 -25.38
C GLY A 11 -13.23 0.23 -24.81
N LEU A 12 -13.04 0.85 -23.64
CA LEU A 12 -11.89 0.75 -22.74
C LEU A 12 -10.79 1.78 -23.03
N SER A 13 -10.83 2.87 -22.26
CA SER A 13 -9.61 3.56 -21.82
C SER A 13 -8.64 2.48 -21.33
N THR A 14 -7.65 2.13 -22.15
CA THR A 14 -6.60 1.19 -21.80
C THR A 14 -5.80 1.83 -20.68
N ARG A 15 -6.03 1.37 -19.45
CA ARG A 15 -5.24 1.80 -18.30
C ARG A 15 -3.78 1.47 -18.59
N THR A 16 -2.89 2.40 -18.30
CA THR A 16 -1.45 2.19 -18.40
C THR A 16 -0.89 1.72 -17.06
N CYS A 17 0.24 1.02 -17.13
CA CYS A 17 0.98 0.57 -15.96
C CYS A 17 1.50 1.79 -15.19
N HIS A 18 1.20 1.85 -13.90
CA HIS A 18 1.63 2.94 -13.02
C HIS A 18 3.18 3.11 -12.96
N TYR A 19 3.95 2.05 -13.25
CA TYR A 19 5.41 2.06 -13.10
C TYR A 19 6.18 2.34 -14.40
N CYS A 20 5.61 2.05 -15.57
CA CYS A 20 6.33 2.18 -16.85
C CYS A 20 5.47 2.60 -18.04
N SER A 21 4.20 2.98 -17.81
CA SER A 21 3.26 3.46 -18.83
C SER A 21 2.89 2.46 -19.94
N ALA A 22 3.43 1.23 -19.95
CA ALA A 22 3.00 0.14 -20.83
C ALA A 22 1.51 -0.21 -20.61
N PRO A 23 0.82 -0.84 -21.57
CA PRO A 23 -0.57 -1.29 -21.37
C PRO A 23 -0.69 -2.16 -20.11
N ALA A 24 -1.66 -1.85 -19.24
CA ALA A 24 -1.93 -2.66 -18.06
C ALA A 24 -2.78 -3.88 -18.42
N GLU A 25 -2.63 -4.96 -17.64
CA GLU A 25 -3.49 -6.13 -17.77
C GLU A 25 -4.95 -5.77 -17.45
N PRO A 26 -5.94 -6.40 -18.12
CA PRO A 26 -7.36 -6.13 -17.89
C PRO A 26 -7.72 -6.15 -16.40
N GLY A 27 -8.40 -5.09 -15.94
CA GLY A 27 -8.80 -4.96 -14.53
C GLY A 27 -7.70 -4.50 -13.57
N THR A 28 -6.46 -4.32 -14.03
CA THR A 28 -5.32 -3.90 -13.18
C THR A 28 -4.80 -2.50 -13.55
N ARG A 29 -3.74 -2.07 -12.84
CA ARG A 29 -2.95 -0.85 -13.17
C ARG A 29 -1.47 -1.20 -13.39
N THR A 30 -1.18 -2.44 -13.74
CA THR A 30 0.18 -2.98 -13.90
C THR A 30 0.26 -3.83 -15.17
N CYS A 31 1.38 -3.76 -15.89
CA CYS A 31 1.66 -4.69 -16.99
C CYS A 31 2.12 -6.05 -16.43
N SER A 32 2.16 -7.07 -17.29
CA SER A 32 2.69 -8.41 -16.96
C SER A 32 4.05 -8.40 -16.23
N LYS A 33 4.99 -7.52 -16.63
CA LYS A 33 6.31 -7.39 -15.97
C LYS A 33 6.23 -6.86 -14.54
N HIS A 34 5.24 -6.03 -14.25
CA HIS A 34 4.99 -5.45 -12.93
C HIS A 34 3.83 -6.14 -12.20
N ALA A 35 3.36 -7.28 -12.72
CA ALA A 35 2.33 -8.06 -12.09
C ALA A 35 2.88 -8.79 -10.87
N GLY A 36 2.00 -8.96 -9.87
CA GLY A 36 2.33 -9.68 -8.65
C GLY A 36 3.42 -9.01 -7.81
N GLU A 37 4.00 -9.80 -6.92
CA GLU A 37 4.96 -9.30 -5.95
C GLU A 37 6.39 -9.20 -6.50
N ALA A 38 6.82 -10.17 -7.33
CA ALA A 38 8.13 -10.14 -7.97
C ALA A 38 8.30 -8.91 -8.88
N GLY A 39 7.27 -8.60 -9.70
CA GLY A 39 7.28 -7.42 -10.56
C GLY A 39 7.32 -6.11 -9.78
N ARG A 40 6.58 -6.02 -8.67
CA ARG A 40 6.62 -4.84 -7.77
C ARG A 40 7.97 -4.67 -7.10
N LEU A 41 8.64 -5.76 -6.73
CA LEU A 41 9.98 -5.73 -6.14
C LEU A 41 11.03 -5.31 -7.16
N ALA A 42 10.92 -5.78 -8.41
CA ALA A 42 11.80 -5.36 -9.50
C ALA A 42 11.66 -3.85 -9.81
N ALA A 43 10.43 -3.31 -9.74
CA ALA A 43 10.17 -1.89 -9.97
C ALA A 43 10.57 -0.99 -8.79
N ASP A 44 10.35 -1.42 -7.55
CA ASP A 44 10.79 -0.72 -6.34
C ASP A 44 11.52 -1.68 -5.39
N PRO A 45 12.85 -1.78 -5.50
CA PRO A 45 13.66 -2.66 -4.66
C PRO A 45 13.54 -2.38 -3.16
N ARG A 46 13.15 -1.15 -2.76
CA ARG A 46 13.01 -0.80 -1.33
C ARG A 46 11.91 -1.62 -0.66
N ARG A 47 10.93 -2.13 -1.41
CA ARG A 47 9.88 -3.03 -0.88
C ARG A 47 10.44 -4.30 -0.22
N ALA A 48 11.69 -4.68 -0.51
CA ALA A 48 12.39 -5.74 0.19
C ALA A 48 12.41 -5.52 1.71
N GLY A 49 12.46 -4.26 2.16
CA GLY A 49 12.51 -3.89 3.58
C GLY A 49 11.29 -4.37 4.38
N TYR A 50 10.12 -4.52 3.76
CA TYR A 50 8.93 -5.06 4.43
C TYR A 50 9.05 -6.55 4.81
N ARG A 51 10.01 -7.28 4.24
CA ARG A 51 10.31 -8.68 4.56
C ARG A 51 11.45 -8.83 5.55
N ASP A 52 12.06 -7.72 5.96
CA ASP A 52 13.18 -7.74 6.89
C ASP A 52 12.70 -8.23 8.28
N PRO A 53 13.35 -9.22 8.90
CA PRO A 53 13.07 -9.60 10.28
C PRO A 53 13.15 -8.42 11.27
N ALA A 54 14.00 -7.43 11.01
CA ALA A 54 14.09 -6.18 11.77
C ALA A 54 12.79 -5.37 11.67
N TYR A 55 12.20 -5.24 10.47
CA TYR A 55 10.88 -4.61 10.30
C TYR A 55 9.82 -5.28 11.18
N HIS A 56 9.76 -6.61 11.18
CA HIS A 56 8.78 -7.34 12.00
C HIS A 56 8.99 -7.16 13.51
N ARG A 57 10.24 -7.01 13.98
CA ARG A 57 10.56 -6.69 15.38
C ARG A 57 10.17 -5.25 15.71
N ALA A 58 10.54 -4.31 14.87
CA ALA A 58 10.24 -2.88 15.04
C ALA A 58 8.74 -2.61 15.02
N ARG A 59 8.00 -3.23 14.10
CA ARG A 59 6.52 -3.14 14.05
C ARG A 59 5.87 -3.66 15.33
N ARG A 60 6.33 -4.79 15.87
CA ARG A 60 5.82 -5.33 17.15
C ARG A 60 6.14 -4.40 18.31
N ALA A 61 7.31 -3.76 18.32
CA ALA A 61 7.66 -2.76 19.33
C ALA A 61 6.77 -1.51 19.23
N ALA A 62 6.53 -1.02 18.01
CA ALA A 62 5.66 0.13 17.77
C ALA A 62 4.20 -0.13 18.19
N ILE A 63 3.65 -1.33 17.92
CA ILE A 63 2.31 -1.73 18.38
C ILE A 63 2.21 -1.74 19.92
N ARG A 64 3.25 -2.25 20.60
CA ARG A 64 3.27 -2.25 22.07
C ARG A 64 3.35 -0.82 22.62
N ARG A 65 4.22 0.02 22.04
CA ARG A 65 4.38 1.43 22.43
C ARG A 65 3.08 2.22 22.25
N SER A 66 2.32 1.97 21.19
CA SER A 66 1.11 2.73 20.89
C SER A 66 -0.04 2.47 21.89
N GLY A 67 0.06 1.42 22.72
CA GLY A 67 -0.96 1.11 23.73
C GLY A 67 -2.35 0.87 23.15
N GLY A 68 -2.44 0.40 21.90
CA GLY A 68 -3.70 0.21 21.21
C GLY A 68 -4.34 1.50 20.68
N ARG A 69 -3.60 2.61 20.62
CA ARG A 69 -4.07 3.88 20.05
C ARG A 69 -3.35 4.24 18.76
N CYS A 70 -4.02 5.00 17.91
CA CYS A 70 -3.41 5.59 16.72
C CYS A 70 -2.44 6.71 17.14
N GLU A 71 -1.18 6.63 16.76
CA GLU A 71 -0.16 7.64 17.08
C GLU A 71 -0.37 8.94 16.28
N ALA A 72 -1.17 8.92 15.20
CA ALA A 72 -1.47 10.10 14.39
C ALA A 72 -2.70 10.91 14.86
N CYS A 73 -3.73 10.24 15.41
CA CYS A 73 -4.99 10.90 15.78
C CYS A 73 -5.48 10.59 17.20
N GLY A 74 -4.76 9.76 17.95
CA GLY A 74 -5.07 9.40 19.33
C GLY A 74 -6.25 8.44 19.53
N LYS A 75 -7.02 8.12 18.48
CA LYS A 75 -8.19 7.23 18.59
C LYS A 75 -7.80 5.81 19.01
N GLN A 76 -8.66 5.19 19.82
CA GLN A 76 -8.54 3.79 20.17
C GLN A 76 -8.68 2.91 18.93
N LEU A 77 -7.74 2.01 18.72
CA LEU A 77 -7.75 1.03 17.65
C LEU A 77 -8.62 -0.15 18.06
N GLN A 78 -9.39 -0.66 17.10
CA GLN A 78 -10.25 -1.81 17.30
C GLN A 78 -9.46 -3.11 17.16
N HIS A 79 -9.98 -4.20 17.73
CA HIS A 79 -9.46 -5.55 17.53
C HIS A 79 -10.30 -6.28 16.48
N GLN A 80 -9.65 -7.14 15.72
CA GLN A 80 -10.30 -8.14 14.87
C GLN A 80 -10.89 -9.25 15.76
N ALA A 81 -11.72 -10.11 15.16
CA ALA A 81 -12.28 -11.28 15.84
C ALA A 81 -11.19 -12.25 16.36
N ASP A 82 -10.01 -12.28 15.73
CA ASP A 82 -8.85 -13.08 16.17
C ASP A 82 -8.01 -12.41 17.28
N GLY A 83 -8.47 -11.26 17.80
CA GLY A 83 -7.78 -10.49 18.83
C GLY A 83 -6.64 -9.60 18.32
N ARG A 84 -6.35 -9.58 17.01
CA ARG A 84 -5.30 -8.69 16.47
C ARG A 84 -5.78 -7.25 16.34
N LEU A 85 -4.89 -6.31 16.61
CA LEU A 85 -5.18 -4.88 16.47
C LEU A 85 -5.33 -4.47 15.00
N ILE A 86 -6.43 -3.80 14.65
CA ILE A 86 -6.70 -3.24 13.32
C ILE A 86 -5.87 -1.96 13.16
N CYS A 87 -4.64 -2.11 12.64
CA CYS A 87 -3.70 -1.02 12.48
C CYS A 87 -2.73 -1.22 11.31
N GLN A 88 -2.14 -0.12 10.84
CA GLN A 88 -1.11 -0.10 9.80
C GLN A 88 0.14 0.59 10.33
N ALA A 89 1.32 0.11 9.92
CA ALA A 89 2.60 0.70 10.30
C ALA A 89 3.08 1.63 9.19
N HIS A 90 3.37 2.87 9.55
CA HIS A 90 3.84 3.93 8.66
C HIS A 90 5.32 4.22 8.94
N HIS A 91 6.15 4.22 7.89
CA HIS A 91 7.53 4.74 8.00
C HIS A 91 7.49 6.25 7.84
N ILE A 92 7.95 6.99 8.85
CA ILE A 92 7.92 8.46 8.87
C ILE A 92 8.73 9.01 7.69
N ASP A 93 9.95 8.51 7.48
CA ASP A 93 10.82 8.90 6.38
C ASP A 93 10.39 8.37 4.99
N GLY A 94 9.35 7.55 4.94
CA GLY A 94 8.89 6.88 3.72
C GLY A 94 9.83 5.81 3.16
N ASP A 95 10.95 5.51 3.82
CA ASP A 95 11.88 4.44 3.42
C ASP A 95 11.56 3.14 4.16
N PRO A 96 11.00 2.13 3.48
CA PRO A 96 10.68 0.84 4.09
C PRO A 96 11.91 0.03 4.53
N ARG A 97 13.13 0.50 4.25
CA ARG A 97 14.38 -0.12 4.73
C ARG A 97 14.82 0.43 6.09
N ASN A 98 14.33 1.60 6.49
CA ASN A 98 14.65 2.19 7.79
C ASN A 98 13.76 1.57 8.89
N ASN A 99 14.22 0.44 9.40
CA ASN A 99 13.52 -0.39 10.38
C ASN A 99 13.70 0.07 11.83
N SER A 100 14.08 1.34 12.07
CA SER A 100 14.14 1.85 13.44
C SER A 100 12.74 1.87 14.07
N PRO A 101 12.56 1.38 15.32
CA PRO A 101 11.26 1.47 16.01
C PRO A 101 10.74 2.91 16.14
N SER A 102 11.63 3.90 16.21
CA SER A 102 11.26 5.32 16.24
C SER A 102 10.80 5.87 14.90
N ASN A 103 11.19 5.21 13.79
CA ASN A 103 10.77 5.57 12.44
C ASN A 103 9.40 4.96 12.06
N LEU A 104 8.84 4.10 12.91
CA LEU A 104 7.55 3.47 12.69
C LEU A 104 6.45 4.08 13.55
N LEU A 105 5.38 4.52 12.90
CA LEU A 105 4.14 4.97 13.54
C LEU A 105 3.00 3.99 13.31
N ILE A 106 2.23 3.71 14.37
CA ILE A 106 1.01 2.90 14.30
C ILE A 106 -0.20 3.79 14.03
N CYS A 107 -0.82 3.56 12.88
CA CYS A 107 -1.93 4.35 12.39
C CYS A 107 -3.20 3.50 12.24
N CYS A 108 -4.37 4.12 12.42
CA CYS A 108 -5.61 3.52 11.98
C CYS A 108 -5.68 3.53 10.43
N PRO A 109 -6.49 2.64 9.80
CA PRO A 109 -6.60 2.59 8.35
C PRO A 109 -6.93 3.94 7.70
N GLY A 110 -7.82 4.73 8.32
CA GLY A 110 -8.19 6.05 7.81
C GLY A 110 -7.08 7.10 7.84
N CYS A 111 -6.25 7.12 8.90
CA CYS A 111 -5.10 8.01 8.96
C CYS A 111 -4.00 7.56 7.99
N HIS A 112 -3.78 6.26 7.87
CA HIS A 112 -2.77 5.73 6.95
C HIS A 112 -3.10 5.99 5.48
N SER A 113 -4.38 5.91 5.11
CA SER A 113 -4.83 6.09 3.72
C SER A 113 -5.15 7.54 3.34
N GLY A 114 -5.17 8.49 4.27
CA GLY A 114 -5.81 9.78 4.02
C GLY A 114 -5.45 10.91 4.97
N SER A 115 -6.48 11.60 5.49
CA SER A 115 -6.50 13.01 5.92
C SER A 115 -5.54 13.43 7.04
N ARG A 116 -4.88 12.49 7.72
CA ARG A 116 -3.82 12.77 8.70
C ARG A 116 -2.70 11.76 8.59
N ARG A 117 -2.28 11.44 7.37
CA ARG A 117 -1.10 10.61 7.16
C ARG A 117 0.11 11.37 7.71
N PRO A 118 0.86 10.80 8.67
CA PRO A 118 2.11 11.40 9.13
C PRO A 118 3.05 11.58 7.94
N SER A 119 3.90 12.60 8.00
CA SER A 119 4.88 12.96 6.98
C SER A 119 6.23 13.21 7.62
#